data_AF-A0A0C2MHS1-F1
#
_entry.id   AF-A0A0C2MHS1-F1
#
_cell.length_a   1.000
_cell.length_b   1.000
_cell.length_c   1.000
_cell.angle_alpha   90.00
_cell.angle_beta   90.00
_cell.angle_gamma   90.00
#
_symmetry.space_group_name_H-M   'P 1'
#
loop_
_entity.id
_entity.type
_entity.pdbx_description
1 polymer ?
#
loop_
_entity_poly.entity_id
_entity_poly.type
_entity_poly.pdbx_seq_one_letter_code
_entity_poly.pdbx_strand_id
1 'polypeptide(L)'
;MCGQYQACGPPNSDVNMFWKRNECRAQCASPIRLKRKECMLDWGEPYILKNREIKSTKKAFNKWTGMCDTYIKRKGYPTPPLFTTLDECDEYCLIDPEK
;
A
#
# COMPACT_ATOMS: atom_id res chain seq x y z
N MET A 1 4.96 12.71 2.80
CA MET A 1 6.22 11.98 2.54
C MET A 1 6.66 11.27 3.82
N CYS A 2 7.32 10.10 3.74
CA CYS A 2 7.84 9.37 4.91
C CYS A 2 9.36 9.50 5.00
N GLY A 3 9.86 10.06 6.10
CA GLY A 3 11.29 10.16 6.40
C GLY A 3 11.76 9.07 7.37
N GLN A 4 13.06 8.83 7.42
CA GLN A 4 13.71 7.99 8.43
C GLN A 4 14.58 8.88 9.32
N TYR A 5 14.60 8.58 10.61
CA TYR A 5 15.42 9.27 11.60
C TYR A 5 15.78 8.29 12.71
N GLN A 6 16.80 8.64 13.49
CA GLN A 6 17.20 7.89 14.68
C GLN A 6 16.66 8.57 15.93
N ALA A 7 16.13 7.79 16.86
CA ALA A 7 15.68 8.26 18.16
C ALA A 7 15.84 7.16 19.20
N CYS A 8 15.86 7.55 20.47
CA CYS A 8 15.87 6.63 21.60
C CYS A 8 14.45 6.35 22.08
N GLY A 9 14.16 5.11 22.44
CA GLY A 9 12.85 4.70 22.95
C GLY A 9 11.81 4.38 21.87
N PRO A 10 10.59 3.99 22.27
CA PRO A 10 9.51 3.67 21.34
C PRO A 10 8.95 4.92 20.64
N PRO A 11 8.30 4.78 19.46
CA PRO A 11 7.49 5.82 18.84
C PRO A 11 6.46 6.35 19.83
N ASN A 12 6.44 7.67 19.98
CA ASN A 12 5.38 8.35 20.70
C ASN A 12 4.13 8.34 19.80
N SER A 13 3.00 7.87 20.33
CA SER A 13 1.72 7.77 19.61
C SER A 13 1.08 9.13 19.30
N ASP A 14 1.49 10.19 19.98
CA ASP A 14 0.91 11.54 19.83
C ASP A 14 1.56 12.35 18.70
N VAL A 15 2.55 11.75 18.03
CA VAL A 15 3.30 12.36 16.94
C VAL A 15 3.37 11.39 15.75
N ASN A 16 3.73 11.90 14.58
CA ASN A 16 3.83 11.12 13.33
C ASN A 16 5.08 10.22 13.31
N MET A 17 5.26 9.40 14.33
CA MET A 17 6.36 8.46 14.51
C MET A 17 5.84 7.03 14.33
N PHE A 18 6.53 6.25 13.51
CA PHE A 18 6.15 4.87 13.20
C PHE A 18 7.35 3.96 13.30
N TRP A 19 7.15 2.72 13.75
CA TRP A 19 8.21 1.71 13.79
C TRP A 19 8.63 1.31 12.38
N LYS A 20 7.65 1.21 11.47
CA LYS A 20 7.86 0.72 10.12
C LYS A 20 7.49 1.78 9.09
N ARG A 21 8.26 1.83 8.00
CA ARG A 21 7.97 2.68 6.84
C ARG A 21 6.59 2.41 6.24
N ASN A 22 6.13 1.15 6.27
CA ASN A 22 4.82 0.76 5.74
C ASN A 22 3.65 1.36 6.54
N GLU A 23 3.81 1.51 7.86
CA GLU A 23 2.80 2.15 8.72
C GLU A 23 2.70 3.64 8.37
N CYS A 24 3.85 4.33 8.27
CA CYS A 24 3.89 5.71 7.79
C CYS A 24 3.25 5.86 6.41
N ARG A 25 3.50 4.93 5.49
CA ARG A 25 2.88 4.94 4.16
C ARG A 25 1.38 4.79 4.25
N ALA A 26 0.90 3.74 4.91
CA ALA A 26 -0.52 3.45 5.04
C ALA A 26 -1.30 4.59 5.70
N GLN A 27 -0.73 5.25 6.71
CA GLN A 27 -1.43 6.30 7.45
C GLN A 27 -1.25 7.69 6.83
N CYS A 28 -0.09 8.00 6.25
CA CYS A 28 0.26 9.36 5.86
C CYS A 28 0.55 9.52 4.37
N ALA A 29 1.41 8.67 3.78
CA ALA A 29 1.89 8.91 2.41
C ALA A 29 0.94 8.42 1.32
N SER A 30 0.25 7.30 1.53
CA SER A 30 -0.64 6.69 0.55
C SER A 30 -1.96 7.46 0.36
N PRO A 31 -2.66 7.95 1.41
CA PRO A 31 -3.92 8.68 1.24
C PRO A 31 -3.81 9.88 0.29
N ILE A 32 -2.72 10.65 0.39
CA ILE A 32 -2.53 11.86 -0.40
C ILE A 32 -2.19 11.60 -1.87
N ARG A 33 -1.86 10.35 -2.24
CA ARG A 33 -1.59 9.96 -3.63
C ARG A 33 -2.84 9.50 -4.36
N LEU A 34 -3.95 9.27 -3.66
CA LEU A 34 -5.12 8.61 -4.24
C LEU A 34 -6.15 9.59 -4.81
N LYS A 35 -6.60 9.31 -6.03
CA LYS A 35 -7.80 9.93 -6.64
C LYS A 35 -9.09 9.42 -6.00
N ARG A 36 -9.11 8.14 -5.61
CA ARG A 36 -10.33 7.41 -5.22
C ARG A 36 -10.16 6.71 -3.88
N LYS A 37 -11.14 6.89 -2.99
CA LYS A 37 -11.13 6.31 -1.64
C LYS A 37 -11.19 4.77 -1.65
N GLU A 38 -11.88 4.17 -2.62
CA GLU A 38 -11.99 2.72 -2.79
C GLU A 38 -10.64 2.04 -3.10
N CYS A 39 -9.67 2.76 -3.65
CA CYS A 39 -8.31 2.25 -3.80
C CYS A 39 -7.57 2.12 -2.46
N MET A 40 -8.05 2.78 -1.40
CA MET A 40 -7.43 2.75 -0.08
C MET A 40 -7.86 1.54 0.78
N LEU A 41 -8.63 0.61 0.19
CA LEU A 41 -9.06 -0.60 0.89
C LEU A 41 -7.84 -1.42 1.33
N ASP A 42 -7.77 -1.71 2.62
CA ASP A 42 -6.73 -2.55 3.17
C ASP A 42 -6.98 -3.99 2.76
N TRP A 43 -6.10 -4.55 1.93
CA TRP A 43 -6.10 -5.97 1.59
C TRP A 43 -4.89 -6.72 2.17
N GLY A 44 -4.23 -6.11 3.16
CA GLY A 44 -3.12 -6.65 3.91
C GLY A 44 -1.76 -6.10 3.49
N GLU A 45 -0.80 -6.19 4.41
CA GLU A 45 0.59 -5.79 4.15
C GLU A 45 1.23 -6.62 3.03
N PRO A 46 2.10 -6.03 2.19
CA PRO A 46 2.84 -6.75 1.16
C PRO A 46 3.60 -7.93 1.80
N TYR A 47 3.31 -9.15 1.33
CA TYR A 47 3.96 -10.34 1.84
C TYR A 47 5.08 -10.73 0.87
N ILE A 48 6.32 -10.77 1.36
CA ILE A 48 7.47 -11.29 0.61
C ILE A 48 7.28 -12.81 0.53
N LEU A 49 6.67 -13.30 -0.56
CA LEU A 49 6.49 -14.73 -0.79
C LEU A 49 7.84 -15.35 -1.14
N LYS A 50 8.49 -15.93 -0.12
CA LYS A 50 9.80 -16.57 -0.28
C LYS A 50 9.80 -17.80 -1.20
N ASN A 51 8.66 -18.43 -1.53
CA ASN A 51 8.62 -19.67 -2.33
C ASN A 51 7.21 -20.17 -2.73
N ARG A 52 6.28 -19.29 -3.15
CA ARG A 52 5.01 -19.77 -3.71
C ARG A 52 4.74 -19.12 -5.05
N GLU A 53 4.45 -19.95 -6.05
CA GLU A 53 3.89 -19.55 -7.34
C GLU A 53 2.71 -18.61 -7.09
N ILE A 54 2.94 -17.30 -7.24
CA ILE A 54 1.87 -16.32 -7.19
C ILE A 54 1.08 -16.49 -8.47
N LYS A 55 0.00 -17.28 -8.41
CA LYS A 55 -0.96 -17.42 -9.53
C LYS A 55 -1.83 -16.17 -9.72
N SER A 56 -1.56 -15.08 -9.00
CA SER A 56 -2.34 -13.86 -9.16
C SER A 56 -1.84 -13.05 -10.34
N THR A 57 -2.69 -12.92 -11.35
CA THR A 57 -2.50 -12.05 -12.50
C THR A 57 -3.08 -10.66 -12.28
N LYS A 58 -3.72 -10.41 -11.13
CA LYS A 58 -4.43 -9.15 -10.85
C LYS A 58 -3.58 -8.17 -10.07
N LYS A 59 -3.79 -6.88 -10.33
CA LYS A 59 -3.14 -5.75 -9.67
C LYS A 59 -4.14 -4.96 -8.84
N ALA A 60 -3.67 -4.35 -7.76
CA ALA A 60 -4.45 -3.46 -6.91
C ALA A 60 -3.54 -2.48 -6.17
N PHE A 61 -4.06 -1.31 -5.83
CA PHE A 61 -3.31 -0.36 -5.01
C PHE A 61 -3.12 -0.91 -3.59
N ASN A 62 -1.88 -1.00 -3.12
CA ASN A 62 -1.57 -1.42 -1.76
C ASN A 62 -1.26 -0.20 -0.89
N LYS A 63 -2.11 0.06 0.11
CA LYS A 63 -1.91 1.21 1.01
C LYS A 63 -0.60 1.17 1.78
N TRP A 64 -0.07 -0.02 2.07
CA TRP A 64 1.14 -0.19 2.88
C TRP A 64 2.42 0.08 2.08
N THR A 65 2.41 -0.17 0.77
CA THR A 65 3.52 0.21 -0.13
C THR A 65 3.35 1.62 -0.68
N GLY A 66 2.10 2.08 -0.82
CA GLY A 66 1.73 3.35 -1.43
C GLY A 66 1.82 3.35 -2.96
N MET A 67 1.65 2.18 -3.57
CA MET A 67 1.68 1.97 -5.03
C MET A 67 0.82 0.77 -5.45
N CYS A 68 0.56 0.63 -6.74
CA CYS A 68 -0.06 -0.56 -7.30
C CYS A 68 0.90 -1.76 -7.25
N ASP A 69 0.36 -2.92 -6.85
CA ASP A 69 1.12 -4.16 -6.67
C ASP A 69 0.25 -5.37 -7.05
N THR A 70 0.85 -6.55 -7.08
CA THR A 70 0.18 -7.82 -7.31
C THR A 70 -0.79 -8.12 -6.17
N TYR A 71 -2.07 -8.21 -6.49
CA TYR A 71 -3.12 -8.52 -5.52
C TYR A 71 -3.00 -9.97 -5.06
N ILE A 72 -3.05 -10.21 -3.75
CA ILE A 72 -3.09 -11.56 -3.19
C ILE A 72 -4.34 -11.66 -2.33
N LYS A 73 -5.30 -12.50 -2.72
CA LYS A 73 -6.52 -12.70 -1.96
C LYS A 73 -6.18 -13.29 -0.58
N ARG A 74 -6.63 -12.62 0.48
CA ARG A 74 -6.47 -13.08 1.87
C ARG A 74 -7.83 -13.22 2.52
N LYS A 75 -8.01 -14.29 3.30
CA LYS A 75 -9.23 -14.50 4.08
C LYS A 75 -9.34 -13.38 5.14
N GLY A 76 -10.53 -12.78 5.25
CA GLY A 76 -10.81 -11.72 6.22
C GLY A 76 -10.48 -10.30 5.74
N TYR A 77 -9.92 -10.13 4.54
CA TYR A 77 -9.67 -8.83 3.94
C TYR A 77 -10.66 -8.55 2.80
N PRO A 78 -11.09 -7.28 2.62
CA PRO A 78 -11.92 -6.88 1.49
C PRO A 78 -11.18 -7.04 0.17
N THR A 79 -11.95 -7.17 -0.91
CA THR A 79 -11.40 -7.13 -2.28
C THR A 79 -11.33 -5.67 -2.73
N PRO A 80 -10.15 -5.11 -3.02
CA PRO A 80 -10.01 -3.78 -3.61
C PRO A 80 -10.41 -3.80 -5.09
N PRO A 81 -10.47 -2.64 -5.77
CA PRO A 81 -10.49 -2.60 -7.23
C PRO A 81 -9.32 -3.42 -7.82
N LEU A 82 -9.65 -4.31 -8.76
CA LEU A 82 -8.70 -5.23 -9.38
C LEU A 82 -8.49 -4.88 -10.84
N PHE A 83 -7.23 -4.84 -11.25
CA PHE A 83 -6.80 -4.50 -12.60
C PHE A 83 -5.98 -5.64 -13.21
N THR A 84 -5.75 -5.58 -14.51
CA THR A 84 -4.92 -6.58 -15.20
C THR A 84 -3.47 -6.11 -15.28
N THR A 85 -3.24 -4.81 -15.44
CA THR A 85 -1.91 -4.20 -15.50
C THR A 85 -1.64 -3.25 -14.33
N LEU A 86 -0.37 -2.88 -14.13
CA LEU A 86 -0.01 -1.86 -13.14
C LEU A 86 -0.44 -0.48 -13.62
N ASP A 87 -0.25 -0.18 -14.91
CA ASP A 87 -0.64 1.10 -15.51
C ASP A 87 -2.13 1.39 -15.36
N GLU A 88 -3.01 0.40 -15.61
CA GLU A 88 -4.46 0.53 -15.39
C GLU A 88 -4.76 0.90 -13.93
N CYS A 89 -4.04 0.28 -13.00
CA CYS A 89 -4.22 0.53 -11.58
C CYS A 89 -3.73 1.94 -11.21
N ASP A 90 -2.56 2.35 -11.70
CA ASP A 90 -1.97 3.66 -11.41
C ASP A 90 -2.82 4.79 -11.99
N GLU A 91 -3.29 4.66 -13.24
CA GLU A 91 -4.19 5.64 -13.87
C GLU A 91 -5.50 5.79 -13.10
N TYR A 92 -6.07 4.68 -12.63
CA TYR A 92 -7.32 4.65 -11.89
C TYR A 92 -7.18 5.21 -10.47
N CYS A 93 -6.13 4.80 -9.76
CA CYS A 93 -5.98 5.04 -8.33
C CYS A 93 -5.14 6.27 -7.99
N LEU A 94 -4.07 6.60 -8.74
CA LEU A 94 -3.11 7.63 -8.36
C LEU A 94 -3.41 8.99 -8.98
N ILE A 95 -3.25 10.09 -8.22
CA ILE A 95 -3.41 11.47 -8.71
C ILE A 95 -2.43 11.72 -9.86
N ASP A 96 -1.15 11.48 -9.59
CA ASP A 96 -0.06 11.56 -10.54
C ASP A 96 0.64 10.20 -10.62
N PRO A 97 0.33 9.36 -11.64
CA PRO A 97 1.07 8.12 -11.86
C PRO A 97 2.53 8.45 -12.23
N GLU A 98 3.48 7.77 -11.60
CA GLU A 98 4.91 7.90 -11.94
C GLU A 98 5.12 7.28 -13.34
N LYS A 99 5.27 8.14 -14.37
CA LYS A 99 5.59 7.76 -15.74
C LYS A 99 7.09 7.55 -15.94
#